data_AF-A0A8J5G0F6-F1
#
_entry.id   AF-A0A8J5G0F6-F1
#
_cell.length_a   1.000
_cell.length_b   1.000
_cell.length_c   1.000
_cell.angle_alpha   90.00
_cell.angle_beta   90.00
_cell.angle_gamma   90.00
#
_symmetry.space_group_name_H-M   'P 1'
#
loop_
_entity.id
_entity.type
_entity.pdbx_description
1 polymer ?
#
loop_
_entity_poly.entity_id
_entity_poly.type
_entity_poly.pdbx_seq_one_letter_code
_entity_poly.pdbx_strand_id
1 'polypeptide(L)'
;MFSGSFLNANDQSDAIAEVGKIYSRGLLPQLIAFTLYYPMQRFLKAQNIINPMVIIVVVVLLFHILISWLAVFVLDFGLLGASITLSISWWVLVLSTCLYIILSPSCRATWIDLSVKAFTDICLFFKLTVSSTIMLV
;
A
#
# COMPACT_ATOMS: atom_id res chain seq x y z
N MET A 1 1.89 -9.19 15.86
CA MET A 1 2.22 -9.49 17.28
C MET A 1 0.99 -9.97 18.03
N PHE A 2 -0.18 -9.35 17.82
CA PHE A 2 -1.47 -9.79 18.37
C PHE A 2 -2.33 -10.66 17.43
N SER A 3 -1.95 -10.78 16.16
CA SER A 3 -2.71 -11.52 15.14
C SER A 3 -2.93 -12.99 15.51
N GLY A 4 -1.93 -13.68 16.06
CA GLY A 4 -2.09 -15.06 16.53
C GLY A 4 -3.11 -15.18 17.66
N SER A 5 -2.95 -14.39 18.73
CA SER A 5 -3.89 -14.38 19.86
C SER A 5 -5.31 -13.97 19.45
N PHE A 6 -5.43 -13.02 18.52
CA PHE A 6 -6.72 -12.62 17.97
C PHE A 6 -7.39 -13.76 17.20
N LEU A 7 -6.65 -14.49 16.36
CA LEU A 7 -7.18 -15.64 15.62
C LEU A 7 -7.62 -16.76 16.57
N ASN A 8 -6.81 -17.07 17.58
CA ASN A 8 -7.20 -18.04 18.62
C ASN A 8 -8.47 -17.61 19.37
N ALA A 9 -8.64 -16.32 19.65
CA ALA A 9 -9.84 -15.80 20.29
C ALA A 9 -11.10 -15.90 19.40
N ASN A 10 -10.95 -16.14 18.10
CA ASN A 10 -12.02 -16.41 17.15
C ASN A 10 -12.07 -17.90 16.75
N ASP A 11 -11.69 -18.78 17.69
CA ASP A 11 -11.74 -20.25 17.56
C ASP A 11 -10.90 -20.82 16.40
N GLN A 12 -9.87 -20.10 15.93
CA GLN A 12 -8.90 -20.67 14.97
C GLN A 12 -7.92 -21.60 15.70
N SER A 13 -7.53 -22.69 15.03
CA SER A 13 -6.50 -23.60 15.56
C SER A 13 -5.13 -22.91 15.69
N ASP A 14 -4.31 -23.38 16.65
CA ASP A 14 -2.96 -22.83 16.88
C ASP A 14 -2.09 -22.87 15.61
N ALA A 15 -2.24 -23.90 14.77
CA ALA A 15 -1.52 -24.01 13.50
C ALA A 15 -1.88 -22.86 12.54
N ILE A 16 -3.16 -22.51 12.42
CA ILE A 16 -3.63 -21.40 11.58
C ILE A 16 -3.17 -20.07 12.16
N ALA A 17 -3.29 -19.89 13.48
CA ALA A 17 -2.89 -18.67 14.16
C ALA A 17 -1.38 -18.40 14.04
N GLU A 18 -0.55 -19.44 14.05
CA GLU A 18 0.89 -19.31 13.86
C GLU A 18 1.24 -18.82 12.45
N VAL A 19 0.64 -19.43 11.43
CA VAL A 19 0.77 -19.03 10.02
C VAL A 19 0.30 -17.59 9.83
N GLY A 20 -0.87 -17.22 10.36
CA GLY A 20 -1.41 -15.86 10.29
C GLY A 20 -0.52 -14.83 11.00
N LYS A 21 0.09 -15.20 12.14
CA LYS A 21 1.05 -14.35 12.86
C LYS A 21 2.31 -14.08 12.05
N ILE A 22 2.85 -15.09 11.37
CA ILE A 22 4.05 -14.95 10.53
C ILE A 22 3.74 -14.07 9.32
N TYR A 23 2.66 -14.37 8.59
CA TYR A 23 2.29 -13.63 7.39
C TYR A 23 2.04 -12.15 7.71
N SER A 24 1.24 -11.86 8.75
CA SER A 24 0.94 -10.48 9.17
C SER A 24 2.18 -9.66 9.59
N ARG A 25 3.23 -10.29 10.12
CA ARG A 25 4.50 -9.59 10.42
C ARG A 25 5.17 -9.08 9.15
N GLY A 26 5.20 -9.88 8.08
CA GLY A 26 5.80 -9.46 6.81
C GLY A 26 4.98 -8.42 6.04
N LEU A 27 3.70 -8.23 6.39
CA LEU A 27 2.83 -7.18 5.83
C LEU A 27 2.96 -5.82 6.53
N LEU A 28 3.71 -5.70 7.63
CA LEU A 28 3.86 -4.43 8.34
C LEU A 28 4.37 -3.29 7.44
N PRO A 29 5.37 -3.48 6.57
CA PRO A 29 5.82 -2.41 5.67
C PRO A 29 4.75 -2.00 4.64
N GLN A 30 3.91 -2.93 4.20
CA GLN A 30 2.81 -2.66 3.27
C GLN A 30 1.78 -1.67 3.86
N LEU A 31 1.51 -1.75 5.17
CA LEU A 31 0.58 -0.82 5.81
C LEU A 31 1.05 0.64 5.71
N ILE A 32 2.36 0.86 5.78
CA ILE A 32 2.94 2.20 5.59
C ILE A 32 2.87 2.60 4.11
N ALA A 33 3.10 1.67 3.19
CA ALA A 33 2.95 1.95 1.76
C ALA A 33 1.51 2.37 1.40
N PHE A 34 0.49 1.78 2.04
CA PHE A 34 -0.91 2.17 1.86
C PHE A 34 -1.19 3.62 2.24
N THR A 35 -0.65 4.08 3.37
CA THR A 35 -0.90 5.46 3.82
C THR A 35 -0.31 6.49 2.87
N LEU A 36 0.77 6.13 2.16
CA LEU A 36 1.37 6.98 1.12
C LEU A 36 0.65 6.86 -0.22
N TYR A 37 0.31 5.64 -0.65
CA TYR A 37 -0.26 5.38 -1.96
C TYR A 37 -1.69 5.91 -2.12
N TYR A 38 -2.57 5.74 -1.13
CA TYR A 38 -3.97 6.12 -1.29
C TYR A 38 -4.18 7.64 -1.51
N PRO A 39 -3.48 8.56 -0.80
CA PRO A 39 -3.50 9.97 -1.14
C PRO A 39 -2.98 10.26 -2.55
N MET A 40 -1.86 9.65 -2.97
CA MET A 40 -1.33 9.80 -4.34
C MET A 40 -2.34 9.34 -5.40
N GLN A 41 -3.01 8.21 -5.15
CA GLN A 41 -4.05 7.69 -6.03
C GLN A 41 -5.22 8.66 -6.14
N ARG A 42 -5.70 9.22 -5.01
CA ARG A 42 -6.77 10.21 -5.00
C ARG A 42 -6.35 11.50 -5.71
N PHE A 43 -5.10 11.95 -5.53
CA PHE A 43 -4.54 13.11 -6.21
C PHE A 43 -4.56 12.95 -7.74
N LEU A 44 -4.12 11.80 -8.26
CA LEU A 44 -4.15 11.51 -9.70
C LEU A 44 -5.59 11.38 -10.24
N LYS A 45 -6.46 10.67 -9.52
CA LYS A 45 -7.88 10.51 -9.90
C LYS A 45 -8.65 11.83 -9.93
N ALA A 46 -8.40 12.74 -8.99
CA ALA A 46 -9.03 14.06 -8.95
C ALA A 46 -8.70 14.92 -10.19
N GLN A 47 -7.58 14.64 -10.86
CA GLN A 47 -7.14 15.30 -12.09
C GLN A 47 -7.51 14.51 -13.35
N ASN A 48 -8.30 13.45 -13.22
CA ASN A 48 -8.64 12.52 -14.31
C ASN A 48 -7.42 11.83 -14.96
N ILE A 49 -6.31 11.67 -14.21
CA ILE A 49 -5.08 11.02 -14.69
C ILE A 49 -5.17 9.51 -14.39
N ILE A 50 -6.05 8.82 -15.12
CA ILE A 50 -6.37 7.41 -14.87
C ILE A 50 -5.44 6.47 -15.66
N ASN A 51 -5.21 6.75 -16.95
CA ASN A 51 -4.45 5.84 -17.81
C ASN A 51 -3.01 5.59 -17.31
N PRO A 52 -2.21 6.61 -16.95
CA PRO A 52 -0.86 6.39 -16.43
C PRO A 52 -0.85 5.60 -15.13
N MET A 53 -1.83 5.87 -14.25
CA MET A 53 -2.00 5.14 -12.99
C MET A 53 -2.26 3.65 -13.24
N VAL A 54 -3.14 3.31 -14.19
CA VAL A 54 -3.42 1.91 -14.56
C VAL A 54 -2.17 1.23 -15.12
N ILE A 55 -1.44 1.90 -16.02
CA ILE A 55 -0.20 1.36 -16.59
C ILE A 55 0.82 1.03 -15.49
N ILE A 56 1.05 1.96 -14.55
CA ILE A 56 1.97 1.73 -13.42
C ILE A 56 1.53 0.52 -12.61
N VAL A 57 0.24 0.41 -12.25
CA VAL A 57 -0.29 -0.72 -11.49
C VAL A 57 -0.08 -2.04 -12.23
N VAL A 58 -0.35 -2.08 -13.53
CA VAL A 58 -0.16 -3.29 -14.35
C VAL A 58 1.32 -3.70 -14.40
N VAL A 59 2.23 -2.75 -14.60
CA VAL A 59 3.68 -3.02 -14.59
C VAL A 59 4.12 -3.56 -13.23
N VAL A 60 3.67 -2.95 -12.14
CA VAL A 60 4.01 -3.42 -10.79
C VAL A 60 3.39 -4.78 -10.47
N LEU A 61 2.20 -5.08 -11.00
CA LEU A 61 1.59 -6.41 -10.87
C LEU A 61 2.43 -7.48 -11.59
N LEU A 62 2.88 -7.21 -12.80
CA LEU A 62 3.76 -8.14 -13.54
C LEU A 62 5.09 -8.35 -12.80
N PHE A 63 5.67 -7.27 -12.29
CA PHE A 63 6.84 -7.33 -11.41
C PHE A 63 6.56 -8.19 -10.17
N HIS A 64 5.44 -7.97 -9.48
CA HIS A 64 5.02 -8.72 -8.30
C HIS A 64 4.90 -10.22 -8.59
N ILE A 65 4.26 -10.60 -9.70
CA ILE A 65 4.14 -12.00 -10.12
C ILE A 65 5.52 -12.64 -10.28
N LEU A 66 6.43 -11.96 -10.99
CA LEU A 66 7.78 -12.46 -11.23
C LEU A 66 8.56 -12.67 -9.92
N ILE A 67 8.59 -11.66 -9.05
CA ILE A 67 9.35 -11.75 -7.81
C ILE A 67 8.72 -12.71 -6.80
N SER A 68 7.39 -12.88 -6.83
CA SER A 68 6.70 -13.85 -5.97
C SER A 68 6.99 -15.28 -6.42
N TRP A 69 7.01 -15.52 -7.73
CA TRP A 69 7.43 -16.81 -8.26
C TRP A 69 8.86 -17.15 -7.82
N LEU A 70 9.78 -16.19 -7.96
CA LEU A 70 11.17 -16.37 -7.55
C LEU A 70 11.29 -16.62 -6.04
N ALA A 71 10.67 -15.78 -5.21
CA ALA A 71 10.78 -15.86 -3.75
C ALA A 71 10.18 -17.16 -3.18
N VAL A 72 9.07 -17.63 -3.72
CA VAL A 72 8.33 -18.78 -3.19
C VAL A 72 8.82 -20.10 -3.79
N PHE A 73 8.96 -20.18 -5.11
CA PHE A 73 9.21 -21.48 -5.77
C PHE A 73 10.69 -21.74 -6.06
N VAL A 74 11.51 -20.69 -6.20
CA VAL A 74 12.93 -20.85 -6.53
C VAL A 74 13.81 -20.71 -5.29
N LEU A 75 13.54 -19.69 -4.48
CA LEU A 75 14.36 -19.36 -3.31
C LEU A 75 13.83 -19.96 -1.99
N ASP A 76 12.63 -20.53 -2.00
CA ASP A 76 11.98 -21.15 -0.85
C ASP A 76 11.98 -20.28 0.43
N PHE A 77 11.70 -18.98 0.28
CA PHE A 77 11.63 -18.06 1.42
C PHE A 77 10.39 -18.25 2.31
N GLY A 78 9.55 -19.24 1.98
CA GLY A 78 8.36 -19.59 2.72
C GLY A 78 7.36 -18.43 2.87
N LEU A 79 6.50 -18.56 3.89
CA LEU A 79 5.37 -17.66 4.10
C LEU A 79 5.77 -16.21 4.43
N LEU A 80 6.85 -16.05 5.21
CA LEU A 80 7.36 -14.73 5.56
C LEU A 80 7.96 -14.04 4.32
N GLY A 81 8.67 -14.79 3.48
CA GLY A 81 9.18 -14.29 2.20
C GLY A 81 8.05 -13.83 1.28
N ALA A 82 6.95 -14.60 1.20
CA ALA A 82 5.79 -14.24 0.40
C ALA A 82 5.16 -12.91 0.84
N SER A 83 4.93 -12.70 2.16
CA SER A 83 4.37 -11.43 2.64
C SER A 83 5.31 -10.24 2.49
N ILE A 84 6.62 -10.43 2.69
CA ILE A 84 7.62 -9.38 2.45
C ILE A 84 7.67 -9.01 0.96
N THR A 85 7.58 -10.00 0.07
CA THR A 85 7.56 -9.79 -1.38
C THR A 85 6.38 -8.92 -1.80
N LEU A 86 5.18 -9.19 -1.25
CA LEU A 86 4.02 -8.33 -1.45
C LEU A 86 4.27 -6.91 -0.92
N SER A 87 4.82 -6.78 0.29
CA SER A 87 5.20 -5.48 0.85
C SER A 87 6.15 -4.69 -0.05
N ILE A 88 7.15 -5.35 -0.64
CA ILE A 88 8.10 -4.74 -1.59
C ILE A 88 7.37 -4.23 -2.82
N SER A 89 6.46 -5.01 -3.40
CA SER A 89 5.68 -4.57 -4.58
C SER A 89 4.86 -3.31 -4.30
N TRP A 90 4.28 -3.19 -3.10
CA TRP A 90 3.60 -1.96 -2.68
C TRP A 90 4.53 -0.76 -2.58
N TRP A 91 5.75 -0.93 -2.09
CA TRP A 91 6.75 0.14 -2.08
C TRP A 91 7.20 0.53 -3.49
N VAL A 92 7.36 -0.44 -4.41
CA VAL A 92 7.64 -0.14 -5.82
C VAL A 92 6.49 0.65 -6.44
N LEU A 93 5.24 0.33 -6.11
CA LEU A 93 4.07 1.10 -6.55
C LEU A 93 4.09 2.55 -6.02
N VAL A 94 4.39 2.73 -4.73
CA VAL A 94 4.54 4.06 -4.10
C VAL A 94 5.61 4.87 -4.82
N LEU A 95 6.81 4.30 -4.99
CA LEU A 95 7.95 4.99 -5.62
C LEU A 95 7.65 5.35 -7.07
N SER A 96 7.08 4.42 -7.84
CA SER A 96 6.74 4.65 -9.25
C SER A 96 5.66 5.74 -9.40
N THR A 97 4.66 5.73 -8.52
CA THR A 97 3.60 6.74 -8.53
C THR A 97 4.13 8.11 -8.09
N CYS A 98 4.96 8.16 -7.05
CA CYS A 98 5.62 9.38 -6.59
C CYS A 98 6.50 9.99 -7.68
N LEU A 99 7.32 9.16 -8.34
CA LEU A 99 8.16 9.56 -9.47
C LEU A 99 7.33 10.14 -10.61
N TYR A 100 6.20 9.50 -10.96
CA TYR A 100 5.28 10.03 -11.96
C TYR A 100 4.73 11.41 -11.56
N ILE A 101 4.28 11.59 -10.32
CA ILE A 101 3.75 12.88 -9.83
C ILE A 101 4.81 13.98 -9.92
N ILE A 102 6.05 13.69 -9.54
CA ILE A 102 7.13 14.68 -9.52
C ILE A 102 7.61 15.05 -10.93
N LEU A 103 7.73 14.06 -11.83
CA LEU A 103 8.32 14.27 -13.15
C LEU A 103 7.31 14.63 -14.25
N SER A 104 6.04 14.24 -14.11
CA SER A 104 5.04 14.40 -15.17
C SER A 104 4.65 15.87 -15.36
N PRO A 105 4.68 16.40 -16.60
CA PRO A 105 4.14 17.72 -16.91
C PRO A 105 2.67 17.89 -16.49
N SER A 106 1.88 16.81 -16.51
CA SER A 106 0.46 16.82 -16.13
C SER A 106 0.23 17.18 -14.66
N CYS A 107 1.23 16.96 -13.80
CA CYS A 107 1.14 17.26 -12.38
C CYS A 107 1.86 18.57 -12.00
N ARG A 108 2.57 19.22 -12.93
CA ARG A 108 3.41 20.40 -12.64
C ARG A 108 2.63 21.59 -12.06
N ALA A 109 1.38 21.77 -12.47
CA ALA A 109 0.54 22.87 -11.99
C ALA A 109 -0.06 22.61 -10.59
N THR A 110 -0.21 21.35 -10.21
CA THR A 110 -0.88 20.92 -8.96
C THR A 110 0.12 20.45 -7.90
N TRP A 111 1.29 20.00 -8.32
CA TRP A 111 2.41 19.63 -7.48
C TRP A 111 3.44 20.76 -7.47
N ILE A 112 3.37 21.61 -6.44
CA ILE A 112 4.22 22.80 -6.31
C ILE A 112 5.47 22.48 -5.49
N ASP A 113 5.31 21.84 -4.33
CA ASP A 113 6.36 21.21 -3.51
C ASP A 113 5.75 20.66 -2.21
N LEU A 114 6.49 19.80 -1.50
CA LEU A 114 6.13 19.39 -0.14
C LEU A 114 6.49 20.53 0.84
N SER A 115 5.49 21.21 1.40
CA SER A 115 5.71 22.32 2.34
C SER A 115 5.01 22.08 3.68
N VAL A 116 5.44 22.81 4.74
CA VAL A 116 4.80 22.77 6.07
C VAL A 116 3.31 23.15 5.99
N LYS A 117 2.91 23.96 5.01
CA LYS A 117 1.50 24.30 4.75
C LYS A 117 0.66 23.08 4.33
N ALA A 118 1.26 21.99 3.87
CA ALA A 118 0.54 20.74 3.61
C ALA A 118 0.04 20.07 4.92
N PHE A 119 0.61 20.45 6.06
CA PHE A 119 0.33 19.86 7.36
C PHE A 119 -0.53 20.75 8.28
N THR A 120 -0.91 21.96 7.86
CA THR A 120 -1.75 22.85 8.68
C THR A 120 -3.19 22.38 8.82
N ASP A 121 -3.72 21.66 7.82
CA ASP A 121 -5.14 21.26 7.78
C ASP A 121 -5.37 19.77 8.12
N ILE A 122 -4.41 19.08 8.74
CA ILE A 122 -4.52 17.64 9.06
C ILE A 122 -5.77 17.33 9.90
N CYS A 123 -6.09 18.18 10.88
CA CYS A 123 -7.25 17.95 11.76
C CYS A 123 -8.57 18.02 10.98
N LEU A 124 -8.70 18.98 10.07
CA LEU A 124 -9.85 19.10 9.18
C LEU A 124 -9.91 17.91 8.21
N PHE A 125 -8.78 17.54 7.60
CA PHE A 125 -8.67 16.36 6.76
C PHE A 125 -9.09 15.08 7.49
N PHE A 126 -8.70 14.92 8.76
CA PHE A 126 -9.09 13.78 9.58
C PHE A 126 -10.60 13.76 9.82
N LYS A 127 -11.21 14.90 10.22
CA LYS A 127 -12.66 15.01 10.41
C LYS A 127 -13.44 14.63 9.14
N LEU A 128 -13.02 15.14 7.99
CA LEU A 128 -13.63 14.83 6.70
C LEU A 128 -13.45 13.35 6.32
N THR A 129 -12.27 12.79 6.57
CA THR A 129 -11.97 11.37 6.31
C THR A 129 -12.84 10.45 7.17
N VAL A 130 -13.00 10.76 8.46
CA VAL A 130 -13.89 10.00 9.36
C VAL A 130 -15.33 10.09 8.88
N SER A 131 -15.83 11.29 8.60
CA SER A 131 -17.21 11.49 8.13
C SER A 131 -17.47 10.75 6.80
N SER A 132 -16.51 10.77 5.88
CA SER A 132 -16.61 10.10 4.58
C SER A 132 -16.55 8.59 4.71
N THR A 133 -15.73 8.08 5.64
CA THR A 133 -15.64 6.63 5.91
C THR A 133 -16.94 6.10 6.49
N ILE A 134 -17.54 6.82 7.45
CA ILE A 134 -18.84 6.45 8.03
C ILE A 134 -19.96 6.47 6.99
N MET A 135 -19.95 7.44 6.06
CA MET A 135 -21.00 7.52 5.02
C MET A 135 -20.94 6.37 4.00
N LEU A 136 -19.77 5.73 3.84
CA LEU A 136 -19.54 4.63 2.91
C LEU A 136 -19.72 3.24 3.53
N VAL A 137 -19.89 3.15 4.86
CA VAL A 137 -20.14 1.92 5.63
C VAL A 137 -21.62 1.84 5.97
#